data_AF-A0A926E2I0-F1
#
_entry.id   AF-A0A926E2I0-F1
#
_cell.length_a   1.000
_cell.length_b   1.000
_cell.length_c   1.000
_cell.angle_alpha   90.00
_cell.angle_beta   90.00
_cell.angle_gamma   90.00
#
_symmetry.space_group_name_H-M   'P 1'
#
loop_
_entity.id
_entity.type
_entity.pdbx_description
1 polymer ?
#
loop_
_entity_poly.entity_id
_entity_poly.type
_entity_poly.pdbx_seq_one_letter_code
_entity_poly.pdbx_strand_id
1 'polypeptide(L)'
;MVDFIAKYWLEVLFGAALAALSAAYHALSKRFREQDAIRLGIVALLRDRIIGFYNHYWELGFCPIYARDNLLSMYKQYHNLGGNGTVTQLVEELQRLPTEKREGDEC
;
A
#
# COMPACT_ATOMS: atom_id res chain seq x y z
N MET A 1 28.30 32.23 -40.48
CA MET A 1 27.08 31.70 -39.80
C MET A 1 27.10 30.16 -39.78
N VAL A 2 27.41 29.53 -40.91
CA VAL A 2 27.54 28.07 -41.04
C VAL A 2 28.69 27.48 -40.19
N ASP A 3 29.81 28.21 -40.07
CA ASP A 3 30.98 27.78 -39.25
C ASP A 3 30.68 27.73 -37.74
N PHE A 4 29.79 28.60 -37.27
CA PHE A 4 29.36 28.61 -35.86
C PHE A 4 28.48 27.39 -35.56
N ILE A 5 27.55 27.08 -36.46
CA ILE A 5 26.70 25.88 -36.35
C ILE A 5 27.58 24.62 -36.41
N ALA A 6 28.53 24.55 -37.34
CA ALA A 6 29.44 23.41 -37.47
C ALA A 6 30.33 23.20 -36.22
N LYS A 7 30.63 24.27 -35.47
CA LYS A 7 31.43 24.20 -34.24
C LYS A 7 30.61 23.81 -33.00
N TYR A 8 29.37 24.28 -32.89
CA TYR A 8 28.57 24.19 -31.65
C TYR A 8 27.34 23.27 -31.72
N TRP A 9 27.00 22.70 -32.88
CA TRP A 9 25.83 21.82 -33.01
C TRP A 9 25.88 20.62 -32.05
N LEU A 10 27.08 20.09 -31.79
CA LEU A 10 27.28 18.96 -30.88
C LEU A 10 27.04 19.36 -29.42
N GLU A 11 27.50 20.54 -28.99
CA GLU A 11 27.24 21.07 -27.64
C GLU A 11 25.75 21.33 -27.44
N VAL A 12 25.07 21.89 -28.44
CA VAL A 12 23.61 22.10 -28.40
C VAL A 12 22.86 20.77 -28.33
N LEU A 13 23.32 19.75 -29.05
CA LEU A 13 22.73 18.41 -29.02
C LEU A 13 22.89 17.77 -27.62
N PHE A 14 24.07 17.86 -27.01
CA PHE A 14 24.28 17.36 -25.65
C PHE A 14 23.45 18.14 -24.62
N GLY A 15 23.35 19.47 -24.75
CA GLY A 15 22.51 20.29 -23.89
C GLY A 15 21.02 19.93 -23.99
N ALA A 16 20.52 19.73 -25.22
CA ALA A 16 19.15 19.29 -25.47
C ALA A 16 18.90 17.88 -24.93
N ALA A 17 19.85 16.96 -25.09
CA ALA A 17 19.77 15.60 -24.54
C ALA A 17 19.73 15.62 -23.00
N LEU A 18 20.58 16.42 -22.35
CA LEU A 18 20.60 16.55 -20.90
C LEU A 18 19.29 17.15 -20.36
N ALA A 19 18.74 18.15 -21.05
CA ALA A 19 17.46 18.76 -20.71
C ALA A 19 16.30 17.76 -20.87
N ALA A 20 16.27 16.98 -21.95
CA ALA A 20 15.28 15.94 -22.19
C ALA A 20 15.35 14.83 -21.11
N LEU A 21 16.55 14.35 -20.79
CA LEU A 21 16.76 13.36 -19.73
C LEU A 21 16.34 13.90 -18.36
N SER A 22 16.67 15.15 -18.06
CA SER A 22 16.28 15.81 -16.80
C SER A 22 14.76 15.95 -16.69
N ALA A 23 14.09 16.35 -17.77
CA ALA A 23 12.63 16.46 -17.81
C ALA A 23 11.97 15.08 -17.65
N ALA A 24 12.48 14.05 -18.32
CA ALA A 24 12.00 12.68 -18.19
C ALA A 24 12.18 12.14 -16.75
N TYR A 25 13.34 12.38 -16.14
CA TYR A 25 13.61 12.01 -14.75
C TYR A 25 12.65 12.72 -13.78
N HIS A 26 12.41 14.02 -13.98
CA HIS A 26 11.48 14.78 -13.13
C HIS A 26 10.05 14.27 -13.25
N ALA A 27 9.60 13.98 -14.48
CA ALA A 27 8.28 13.42 -14.73
C ALA A 27 8.13 12.05 -14.07
N LEU A 28 9.13 11.18 -14.21
CA LEU A 28 9.11 9.84 -13.62
C LEU A 28 9.16 9.89 -12.08
N SER A 29 10.01 10.74 -11.50
CA SER A 29 10.09 10.96 -10.06
C SER A 29 8.76 11.45 -9.47
N LYS A 30 8.07 12.36 -10.17
CA LYS A 30 6.73 12.80 -9.75
C LYS A 30 5.73 11.63 -9.73
N ARG A 31 5.75 10.77 -10.74
CA ARG A 31 4.89 9.58 -10.80
C ARG A 31 5.18 8.60 -9.67
N PHE A 32 6.45 8.36 -9.36
CA PHE A 32 6.83 7.50 -8.23
C PHE A 32 6.30 8.05 -6.91
N ARG A 33 6.47 9.35 -6.65
CA ARG A 33 5.94 9.99 -5.44
C ARG A 33 4.41 9.90 -5.32
N GLU A 34 3.69 10.07 -6.43
CA GLU A 34 2.24 9.90 -6.48
C GLU A 34 1.85 8.45 -6.16
N GLN A 35 2.54 7.46 -6.74
CA GLN A 35 2.30 6.04 -6.47
C GLN A 35 2.59 5.65 -5.03
N ASP A 36 3.67 6.19 -4.44
CA ASP A 36 4.00 5.97 -3.03
C ASP A 36 2.93 6.53 -2.10
N ALA A 37 2.44 7.74 -2.37
CA ALA A 37 1.35 8.33 -1.60
C ALA A 37 0.06 7.49 -1.68
N ILE A 38 -0.28 6.98 -2.87
CA ILE A 38 -1.42 6.08 -3.07
C ILE A 38 -1.22 4.78 -2.30
N ARG A 39 -0.04 4.16 -2.40
CA ARG A 39 0.32 2.94 -1.67
C ARG A 39 0.14 3.14 -0.17
N LEU A 40 0.69 4.21 0.39
CA LEU A 40 0.58 4.53 1.81
C LEU A 40 -0.88 4.80 2.23
N GLY A 41 -1.66 5.45 1.37
CA GLY A 41 -3.10 5.64 1.58
C GLY A 41 -3.85 4.31 1.66
N ILE A 42 -3.58 3.38 0.74
CA ILE A 42 -4.20 2.03 0.76
C ILE A 42 -3.80 1.27 2.03
N VAL A 43 -2.54 1.33 2.44
CA VAL A 43 -2.07 0.71 3.70
C VAL A 43 -2.81 1.28 4.90
N ALA A 44 -3.04 2.60 4.95
CA ALA A 44 -3.78 3.24 6.02
C ALA A 44 -5.25 2.79 6.07
N LEU A 45 -5.91 2.69 4.91
CA LEU A 45 -7.29 2.20 4.80
C LEU A 45 -7.44 0.73 5.20
N LEU A 46 -6.54 -0.13 4.73
CA LEU A 46 -6.53 -1.54 5.10
C LEU A 46 -6.30 -1.72 6.60
N ARG A 47 -5.38 -0.94 7.19
CA ARG A 47 -5.13 -0.93 8.63
C ARG A 47 -6.37 -0.55 9.42
N ASP A 48 -6.99 0.58 9.07
CA ASP A 48 -8.22 1.04 9.73
C ASP A 48 -9.31 -0.03 9.67
N ARG A 49 -9.51 -0.62 8.49
CA ARG A 49 -10.52 -1.66 8.30
C ARG A 49 -10.21 -2.94 9.08
N ILE A 50 -8.94 -3.38 9.17
CA ILE A 50 -8.54 -4.53 9.99
C ILE A 50 -8.76 -4.26 11.48
N ILE A 51 -8.42 -3.06 11.96
CA ILE A 51 -8.65 -2.67 13.37
C ILE A 51 -10.15 -2.65 13.68
N GLY A 52 -10.97 -2.10 12.78
CA GLY A 52 -12.43 -2.13 12.94
C GLY A 52 -12.99 -3.56 12.94
N PHE A 53 -12.44 -4.44 12.10
CA PHE A 53 -12.78 -5.86 12.08
C PHE A 53 -12.42 -6.53 13.40
N TYR A 54 -11.24 -6.23 13.94
CA TYR A 54 -10.78 -6.70 15.24
C TYR A 54 -11.74 -6.30 16.34
N ASN A 55 -12.02 -5.00 16.50
CA ASN A 55 -12.90 -4.53 17.57
C ASN A 55 -14.28 -5.21 17.50
N HIS A 56 -14.85 -5.34 16.30
CA HIS A 56 -16.16 -5.96 16.12
C HIS A 56 -16.20 -7.44 16.52
N TYR A 57 -15.30 -8.27 15.97
CA TYR A 57 -15.35 -9.72 16.23
C TYR A 57 -14.71 -10.12 17.56
N TRP A 58 -13.81 -9.29 18.09
CA TRP A 58 -13.30 -9.46 19.44
C TRP A 58 -14.40 -9.27 20.49
N GLU A 59 -15.25 -8.26 20.34
CA GLU A 59 -16.42 -8.05 21.20
C GLU A 59 -17.44 -9.20 21.11
N LEU A 60 -17.62 -9.78 19.92
CA LEU A 60 -18.51 -10.92 19.72
C LEU A 60 -17.94 -12.24 20.29
N GLY A 61 -16.63 -12.36 20.46
CA GLY A 61 -15.97 -13.56 20.96
C GLY A 61 -15.94 -14.74 19.97
N PHE A 62 -16.38 -14.55 18.73
CA PHE A 62 -16.29 -15.53 17.64
C PHE A 62 -16.06 -14.81 16.30
N CYS A 63 -15.41 -15.49 15.35
CA CYS A 63 -15.15 -14.97 14.01
C CYS A 63 -15.57 -16.00 12.95
N PRO A 64 -16.73 -15.81 12.27
CA PRO A 64 -17.21 -16.72 11.23
C PRO A 64 -16.17 -16.99 10.15
N ILE A 65 -16.26 -18.16 9.50
CA ILE A 65 -15.29 -18.58 8.48
C ILE A 65 -15.16 -17.54 7.35
N TYR A 66 -16.29 -17.01 6.85
CA TYR A 66 -16.28 -16.00 5.79
C TYR A 66 -15.60 -14.70 6.24
N ALA A 67 -15.78 -14.32 7.51
CA ALA A 67 -15.23 -13.10 8.08
C ALA A 67 -13.71 -13.25 8.24
N ARG A 68 -13.26 -14.42 8.71
CA ARG A 68 -11.84 -14.78 8.81
C ARG A 68 -11.15 -14.80 7.45
N ASP A 69 -11.77 -15.39 6.43
CA ASP A 69 -11.19 -15.42 5.09
C ASP A 69 -11.03 -14.00 4.52
N ASN A 70 -12.05 -13.15 4.70
CA ASN A 70 -11.97 -11.74 4.30
C ASN A 70 -10.86 -10.98 5.04
N LEU A 71 -10.75 -11.16 6.37
CA LEU A 71 -9.68 -10.59 7.18
C LEU A 71 -8.29 -11.01 6.67
N LEU A 72 -8.10 -12.30 6.38
CA LEU A 72 -6.83 -12.83 5.88
C LEU A 72 -6.48 -12.29 4.49
N SER A 73 -7.47 -12.17 3.60
CA SER A 73 -7.29 -11.59 2.27
C SER A 73 -6.85 -10.12 2.37
N MET A 74 -7.51 -9.33 3.22
CA MET A 74 -7.14 -7.96 3.52
C MET A 74 -5.74 -7.84 4.12
N TYR A 75 -5.44 -8.67 5.13
CA TYR A 75 -4.16 -8.69 5.80
C TYR A 75 -3.01 -9.05 4.84
N LYS A 76 -3.23 -10.01 3.92
CA LYS A 76 -2.26 -10.38 2.90
C LYS A 76 -1.84 -9.17 2.06
N GLN A 77 -2.80 -8.37 1.59
CA GLN A 77 -2.49 -7.17 0.80
C GLN A 77 -1.82 -6.10 1.67
N TYR A 78 -2.30 -5.91 2.90
CA TYR A 78 -1.69 -4.98 3.85
C TYR A 78 -0.22 -5.30 4.11
N HIS A 79 0.10 -6.57 4.35
CA HIS A 79 1.47 -7.04 4.60
C HIS A 79 2.36 -6.86 3.37
N ASN A 80 1.88 -7.24 2.18
CA ASN A 80 2.60 -7.05 0.91
C ASN A 80 2.95 -5.57 0.63
N LEU A 81 2.09 -4.66 1.08
CA LEU A 81 2.30 -3.22 0.92
C LEU A 81 3.25 -2.62 1.98
N GLY A 82 3.80 -3.42 2.90
CA GLY A 82 4.74 -2.98 3.93
C GLY A 82 4.06 -2.62 5.26
N GLY A 83 2.91 -3.24 5.54
CA GLY A 83 2.23 -3.13 6.82
C GLY A 83 3.10 -3.53 8.02
N ASN A 84 2.77 -3.02 9.22
CA ASN A 84 3.56 -3.25 10.44
C ASN A 84 3.06 -4.43 11.27
N GLY A 85 3.92 -4.88 12.19
CA GLY A 85 3.68 -6.03 13.06
C GLY A 85 2.54 -5.89 14.06
N THR A 86 2.11 -4.67 14.43
CA THR A 86 0.99 -4.51 15.38
C THR A 86 -0.32 -5.05 14.81
N VAL A 87 -0.60 -4.79 13.54
CA VAL A 87 -1.81 -5.31 12.88
C VAL A 87 -1.74 -6.82 12.71
N THR A 88 -0.55 -7.38 12.50
CA THR A 88 -0.33 -8.83 12.45
C THR A 88 -0.81 -9.51 13.73
N GLN A 89 -0.49 -8.95 14.91
CA GLN A 89 -0.90 -9.51 16.19
C GLN A 89 -2.43 -9.56 16.32
N LEU A 90 -3.13 -8.49 15.92
CA LEU A 90 -4.60 -8.46 15.92
C LEU A 90 -5.22 -9.55 15.03
N VAL A 91 -4.62 -9.78 13.85
CA VAL A 91 -5.08 -10.80 12.91
C VAL A 91 -4.81 -12.22 13.45
N GLU A 92 -3.70 -12.43 14.15
CA GLU A 92 -3.41 -13.71 14.83
C GLU A 92 -4.38 -13.97 15.99
N GLU A 93 -4.72 -12.95 16.77
CA GLU A 93 -5.69 -13.05 17.87
C GLU A 93 -7.09 -13.42 17.35
N LEU A 94 -7.57 -12.77 16.29
CA LEU A 94 -8.85 -13.10 15.66
C LEU A 94 -8.88 -14.53 15.09
N GLN A 95 -7.75 -15.05 14.62
CA GLN A 95 -7.68 -16.43 14.13
C GLN A 95 -7.82 -17.47 15.24
N ARG A 96 -7.53 -17.11 16.49
CA ARG A 96 -7.70 -17.97 17.66
C ARG A 96 -9.15 -18.02 18.15
N LEU A 97 -10.00 -17.09 17.70
CA LEU A 97 -11.42 -17.12 18.03
C LEU A 97 -12.13 -18.32 17.40
N PRO A 98 -13.16 -18.88 18.09
CA PRO A 98 -14.00 -19.91 17.50
C PRO A 98 -14.74 -19.37 16.27
N THR A 99 -15.08 -20.26 15.34
CA THR A 99 -15.80 -19.90 14.10
C THR A 99 -17.31 -19.82 14.26
N GLU A 100 -17.82 -20.29 15.38
CA GLU A 100 -19.24 -20.35 15.70
C GLU A 100 -19.47 -19.66 17.04
N LYS A 101 -20.63 -19.02 17.18
CA LYS A 101 -21.06 -18.44 18.44
C LYS A 101 -21.30 -19.59 19.42
N ARG A 102 -20.72 -19.54 20.63
CA ARG A 102 -21.04 -20.53 21.66
C ARG A 102 -22.51 -20.38 22.05
N GLU A 103 -23.29 -21.43 21.87
CA GLU A 103 -24.62 -21.57 22.43
C GLU A 103 -24.48 -21.66 23.96
N GLY A 104 -24.65 -20.55 24.66
CA GLY A 104 -24.46 -20.48 26.11
C GLY A 104 -24.40 -19.08 26.70
N ASP A 105 -24.05 -18.06 25.89
CA ASP A 105 -24.04 -16.66 26.31
C ASP A 105 -25.37 -15.95 25.93
N GLU A 106 -26.49 -16.57 26.27
CA GLU A 106 -27.79 -15.90 26.35
C GLU A 106 -27.97 -15.40 27.79
N CYS A 107 -27.78 -14.09 28.00
CA CYS A 107 -28.26 -13.38 29.20
C CYS A 107 -29.71 -12.94 28.99
#